data_AF-A0A4P9VX13-F1
#
_entry.id   AF-A0A4P9VX13-F1
#
_cell.length_a   1.000
_cell.length_b   1.000
_cell.length_c   1.000
_cell.angle_alpha   90.00
_cell.angle_beta   90.00
_cell.angle_gamma   90.00
#
_symmetry.space_group_name_H-M   'P 1'
#
loop_
_entity.id
_entity.type
_entity.pdbx_description
1 polymer ?
#
loop_
_entity_poly.entity_id
_entity_poly.type
_entity_poly.pdbx_seq_one_letter_code
_entity_poly.pdbx_strand_id
1 'polypeptide(L)'
;MNTLLPLPGLPTKSNATSKSVAIARAPDPAPAPAPPADDDETGRAYFLEAVEPMDDSDEDELAYEEVPVEEFVEMSDSEGEETLEQAVRNMNEKTLVGVGSEPSFKPEEPTPKVTQRPEVIDDYIRNYLASKGMLKSLDTFQNEWYEFQQKGKLSPEDLTIVPDVYQRNQELADSLQKLRIDVEDYKDIASKARATYDKLRKERDFHRMHHKRVVQEKNKLIGDIKRLKTHYESYEPTLKQLQHKYEIAMKEKMLTKLEKDRLAGKVRDGGTGWGKRDT
;
A
#
# COMPACT_ATOMS: atom_id res chain seq x y z
N MET A 1 -50.53 -38.93 29.78
CA MET A 1 -50.04 -39.30 31.12
C MET A 1 -48.85 -38.42 31.43
N ASN A 2 -49.00 -37.61 32.48
CA ASN A 2 -48.05 -36.84 33.30
C ASN A 2 -47.04 -35.89 32.60
N THR A 3 -47.23 -34.56 32.61
CA THR A 3 -47.04 -33.54 33.70
C THR A 3 -45.58 -33.35 34.11
N LEU A 4 -44.89 -32.30 33.62
CA LEU A 4 -44.71 -30.96 34.23
C LEU A 4 -43.72 -30.94 35.42
N LEU A 5 -42.51 -30.38 35.22
CA LEU A 5 -42.02 -29.11 35.81
C LEU A 5 -40.48 -28.95 35.72
N PRO A 6 -39.95 -27.73 35.48
CA PRO A 6 -38.53 -27.39 35.57
C PRO A 6 -38.17 -26.56 36.85
N LEU A 7 -36.85 -26.40 37.10
CA LEU A 7 -36.13 -25.48 38.03
C LEU A 7 -35.89 -25.97 39.49
N PRO A 8 -34.76 -25.60 40.15
CA PRO A 8 -34.42 -24.24 40.65
C PRO A 8 -33.01 -23.77 40.21
N GLY A 9 -32.52 -22.53 40.28
CA GLY A 9 -32.77 -21.37 41.13
C GLY A 9 -31.40 -20.87 41.64
N LEU A 10 -30.97 -19.67 41.21
CA LEU A 10 -29.75 -18.99 41.66
C LEU A 10 -29.75 -18.74 43.19
N PRO A 11 -28.58 -18.73 43.85
CA PRO A 11 -28.38 -17.96 45.07
C PRO A 11 -27.54 -16.70 44.84
N THR A 12 -28.00 -15.65 45.51
CA THR A 12 -27.51 -14.29 45.62
C THR A 12 -26.49 -14.09 46.76
N LYS A 13 -25.57 -13.13 46.56
CA LYS A 13 -24.96 -12.17 47.54
C LYS A 13 -24.14 -12.67 48.76
N SER A 14 -22.89 -12.19 48.83
CA SER A 14 -22.20 -11.58 50.00
C SER A 14 -21.09 -10.67 49.41
N ASN A 15 -20.92 -9.36 49.65
CA ASN A 15 -20.95 -8.41 50.77
C ASN A 15 -19.70 -8.40 51.67
N ALA A 16 -18.78 -7.46 51.40
CA ALA A 16 -17.76 -6.90 52.30
C ALA A 16 -17.48 -5.46 51.80
N THR A 17 -18.14 -4.42 52.32
CA THR A 17 -17.78 -3.57 53.47
C THR A 17 -16.30 -3.15 53.53
N SER A 18 -16.05 -1.87 53.20
CA SER A 18 -15.04 -1.02 53.86
C SER A 18 -15.55 0.43 53.93
N LYS A 19 -15.62 0.92 55.17
CA LYS A 19 -16.06 2.25 55.65
C LYS A 19 -15.03 3.33 55.30
N SER A 20 -15.42 4.42 54.62
CA SER A 20 -15.71 5.79 55.11
C SER A 20 -14.59 6.54 55.86
N VAL A 21 -14.15 7.69 55.34
CA VAL A 21 -14.02 8.96 56.08
C VAL A 21 -14.27 10.13 55.12
N ALA A 22 -15.23 11.00 55.47
CA ALA A 22 -15.47 12.31 54.88
C ALA A 22 -15.06 13.38 55.92
N ILE A 23 -14.43 14.47 55.46
CA ILE A 23 -14.22 15.69 56.27
C ILE A 23 -14.76 16.90 55.51
N ALA A 24 -15.35 17.82 56.29
CA ALA A 24 -16.35 18.82 55.99
C ALA A 24 -15.91 20.04 55.14
N ARG A 25 -16.92 20.70 54.57
CA ARG A 25 -16.89 21.99 53.87
C ARG A 25 -17.60 23.07 54.72
N ALA A 26 -17.06 24.30 54.72
CA ALA A 26 -17.72 25.63 54.67
C ALA A 26 -16.81 26.73 55.27
N PRO A 27 -17.02 28.06 55.04
CA PRO A 27 -17.68 28.79 53.93
C PRO A 27 -16.81 29.95 53.35
N ASP A 28 -17.25 30.57 52.24
CA ASP A 28 -16.62 31.73 51.58
C ASP A 28 -16.70 33.05 52.37
N PRO A 29 -15.78 34.00 52.09
CA PRO A 29 -16.21 35.38 51.86
C PRO A 29 -15.53 36.04 50.64
N ALA A 30 -16.28 36.88 49.91
CA ALA A 30 -15.82 37.81 48.86
C ALA A 30 -16.13 39.27 49.28
N PRO A 31 -15.83 40.36 48.51
CA PRO A 31 -14.90 40.58 47.36
C PRO A 31 -14.07 41.92 47.44
N ALA A 32 -13.14 42.13 46.48
CA ALA A 32 -12.79 43.38 45.72
C ALA A 32 -11.26 43.55 45.46
N PRO A 33 -10.79 44.40 44.49
CA PRO A 33 -11.13 44.60 43.07
C PRO A 33 -9.90 44.51 42.09
N ALA A 34 -10.13 44.39 40.77
CA ALA A 34 -9.17 44.30 39.63
C ALA A 34 -8.42 45.64 39.31
N PRO A 35 -7.45 45.82 38.35
CA PRO A 35 -7.38 45.31 36.94
C PRO A 35 -5.92 45.14 36.34
N PRO A 36 -5.66 45.22 35.01
CA PRO A 36 -5.89 44.24 33.93
C PRO A 36 -4.62 43.89 33.09
N ALA A 37 -4.62 42.77 32.37
CA ALA A 37 -3.71 42.39 31.24
C ALA A 37 -3.81 40.86 31.06
N ASP A 38 -3.82 40.21 29.90
CA ASP A 38 -3.78 40.59 28.49
C ASP A 38 -4.37 39.39 27.71
N ASP A 39 -4.83 39.64 26.49
CA ASP A 39 -5.25 38.63 25.53
C ASP A 39 -4.11 37.62 25.26
N ASP A 40 -4.37 36.32 25.38
CA ASP A 40 -3.55 35.30 24.73
C ASP A 40 -4.42 34.18 24.14
N GLU A 41 -4.63 34.33 22.84
CA GLU A 41 -5.15 33.32 21.92
C GLU A 41 -4.09 32.23 21.71
N THR A 42 -3.78 31.45 22.75
CA THR A 42 -2.90 30.27 22.64
C THR A 42 -3.51 29.09 23.39
N GLY A 43 -4.17 28.21 22.63
CA GLY A 43 -4.69 26.97 23.22
C GLY A 43 -5.41 26.04 22.25
N ARG A 44 -5.16 26.09 20.95
CA ARG A 44 -5.60 24.98 20.07
C ARG A 44 -4.63 23.81 20.23
N ALA A 45 -4.90 22.97 21.23
CA ALA A 45 -4.30 21.66 21.35
C ALA A 45 -4.77 20.79 20.17
N TYR A 46 -3.85 20.38 19.32
CA TYR A 46 -4.09 19.38 18.30
C TYR A 46 -3.89 18.00 18.93
N PHE A 47 -4.91 17.14 18.81
CA PHE A 47 -4.84 15.75 19.26
C PHE A 47 -4.69 14.87 18.02
N LEU A 48 -3.70 13.97 18.03
CA LEU A 48 -3.55 12.92 17.03
C LEU A 48 -4.68 11.91 17.25
N GLU A 49 -5.57 11.76 16.27
CA GLU A 49 -6.55 10.68 16.23
C GLU A 49 -5.81 9.37 15.97
N ALA A 50 -5.78 8.50 16.98
CA ALA A 50 -5.27 7.15 16.82
C ALA A 50 -6.23 6.38 15.89
N VAL A 51 -5.90 6.33 14.60
CA VAL A 51 -6.54 5.41 13.66
C VAL A 51 -6.11 4.01 14.09
N GLU A 52 -7.07 3.19 14.52
CA GLU A 52 -6.82 1.77 14.71
C GLU A 52 -6.33 1.20 13.37
N PRO A 53 -5.16 0.53 13.33
CA PRO A 53 -4.81 -0.23 12.14
C PRO A 53 -5.96 -1.19 11.88
N MET A 54 -6.51 -1.17 10.66
CA MET A 54 -7.36 -2.28 10.22
C MET A 54 -6.56 -3.55 10.50
N ASP A 55 -7.20 -4.46 11.23
CA ASP A 55 -6.63 -5.73 11.63
C ASP A 55 -6.15 -6.48 10.39
N ASP A 56 -4.86 -6.36 10.07
CA ASP A 56 -4.17 -7.15 9.05
C ASP A 56 -3.85 -8.55 9.62
N SER A 57 -4.62 -9.05 10.60
CA SER A 57 -4.50 -10.39 11.20
C SER A 57 -4.71 -11.55 10.21
N ASP A 58 -4.91 -11.27 8.93
CA ASP A 58 -4.87 -12.26 7.85
C ASP A 58 -3.44 -12.49 7.31
N GLU A 59 -2.41 -11.78 7.80
CA GLU A 59 -1.02 -11.97 7.36
C GLU A 59 -0.48 -13.38 7.67
N ASP A 60 -0.99 -14.02 8.72
CA ASP A 60 -0.50 -15.33 9.18
C ASP A 60 -1.15 -16.54 8.49
N GLU A 61 -2.27 -16.38 7.76
CA GLU A 61 -2.97 -17.52 7.13
C GLU A 61 -2.60 -17.73 5.65
N LEU A 62 -1.85 -16.82 5.04
CA LEU A 62 -1.34 -16.98 3.68
C LEU A 62 0.05 -17.62 3.69
N ALA A 63 0.11 -18.88 4.12
CA ALA A 63 1.28 -19.73 3.90
C ALA A 63 1.56 -19.83 2.40
N TYR A 64 2.62 -19.18 1.94
CA TYR A 64 3.14 -19.35 0.59
C TYR A 64 3.64 -20.79 0.45
N GLU A 65 2.88 -21.61 -0.26
CA GLU A 65 3.35 -22.93 -0.70
C GLU A 65 4.40 -22.70 -1.80
N GLU A 66 5.67 -22.85 -1.46
CA GLU A 66 6.78 -22.83 -2.42
C GLU A 66 6.58 -23.98 -3.43
N VAL A 67 6.13 -23.64 -4.63
CA VAL A 67 6.05 -24.59 -5.75
C VAL A 67 7.48 -24.93 -6.17
N PRO A 68 7.88 -26.22 -6.21
CA PRO A 68 9.20 -26.62 -6.67
C PRO A 68 9.50 -26.03 -8.05
N VAL A 69 10.58 -25.25 -8.14
CA VAL A 69 11.05 -24.55 -9.35
C VAL A 69 11.40 -25.53 -10.49
N GLU A 70 11.52 -26.82 -10.18
CA GLU A 70 12.07 -27.84 -11.08
C GLU A 70 11.09 -28.32 -12.17
N GLU A 71 9.78 -28.06 -12.09
CA GLU A 71 8.81 -28.50 -13.11
C GLU A 71 8.34 -27.38 -14.07
N PHE A 72 8.81 -26.14 -13.88
CA PHE A 72 8.53 -25.00 -14.77
C PHE A 72 9.76 -24.60 -15.59
N VAL A 73 10.33 -25.57 -16.32
CA VAL A 73 11.31 -25.28 -17.36
C VAL A 73 10.57 -25.13 -18.69
N GLU A 74 10.66 -23.92 -19.25
CA GLU A 74 10.30 -23.50 -20.62
C GLU A 74 8.81 -23.40 -20.99
N MET A 75 8.20 -22.28 -20.62
CA MET A 75 7.55 -21.42 -21.61
C MET A 75 7.78 -19.96 -21.23
N SER A 76 8.94 -19.47 -21.63
CA SER A 76 9.27 -18.06 -21.65
C SER A 76 8.43 -17.37 -22.72
N ASP A 77 7.27 -16.81 -22.35
CA ASP A 77 6.72 -15.65 -23.06
C ASP A 77 7.42 -14.41 -22.50
N SER A 78 8.60 -14.18 -23.05
CA SER A 78 9.37 -12.97 -22.94
C SER A 78 8.67 -11.88 -23.77
N GLU A 79 7.68 -11.18 -23.21
CA GLU A 79 7.33 -9.84 -23.68
C GLU A 79 6.89 -8.92 -22.51
N GLY A 80 7.88 -8.26 -21.90
CA GLY A 80 7.70 -6.86 -21.50
C GLY A 80 7.22 -6.54 -20.09
N GLU A 81 7.21 -7.46 -19.12
CA GLU A 81 6.98 -7.09 -17.73
C GLU A 81 8.31 -6.73 -17.06
N GLU A 82 8.51 -5.44 -16.78
CA GLU A 82 9.59 -4.94 -15.93
C GLU A 82 9.47 -5.61 -14.56
N THR A 83 10.24 -6.68 -14.35
CA THR A 83 10.31 -7.38 -13.07
C THR A 83 10.61 -6.40 -11.94
N LEU A 84 10.15 -6.69 -10.71
CA LEU A 84 10.42 -5.86 -9.52
C LEU A 84 11.92 -5.56 -9.37
N GLU A 85 12.79 -6.51 -9.72
CA GLU A 85 14.23 -6.32 -9.76
C GLU A 85 14.69 -5.31 -10.83
N GLN A 86 14.08 -5.31 -12.01
CA GLN A 86 14.37 -4.35 -13.08
C GLN A 86 13.82 -2.95 -12.75
N ALA A 87 12.67 -2.84 -12.08
CA ALA A 87 12.15 -1.59 -11.57
C ALA A 87 13.02 -1.01 -10.44
N VAL A 88 13.49 -1.84 -9.50
CA VAL A 88 14.44 -1.43 -8.45
C VAL A 88 15.80 -1.06 -9.03
N ARG A 89 16.29 -1.79 -10.03
CA ARG A 89 17.53 -1.41 -10.76
C ARG A 89 17.36 -0.10 -11.52
N ASN A 90 16.25 0.13 -12.23
CA ASN A 90 16.00 1.38 -12.94
C ASN A 90 15.80 2.57 -11.98
N MET A 91 15.21 2.35 -10.81
CA MET A 91 15.15 3.37 -9.75
C MET A 91 16.55 3.67 -9.21
N ASN A 92 17.33 2.64 -8.89
CA ASN A 92 18.72 2.83 -8.43
C ASN A 92 19.61 3.45 -9.51
N GLU A 93 19.47 3.10 -10.79
CA GLU A 93 20.20 3.71 -11.91
C GLU A 93 19.76 5.16 -12.13
N LYS A 94 18.47 5.49 -11.99
CA LYS A 94 18.02 6.90 -11.99
C LYS A 94 18.55 7.67 -10.79
N THR A 95 18.73 7.04 -9.64
CA THR A 95 19.37 7.64 -8.46
C THR A 95 20.90 7.71 -8.61
N LEU A 96 21.52 6.79 -9.36
CA LEU A 96 22.97 6.74 -9.58
C LEU A 96 23.43 7.70 -10.69
N VAL A 97 22.59 7.96 -11.70
CA VAL A 97 22.88 8.89 -12.81
C VAL A 97 22.34 10.31 -12.53
N GLY A 98 21.49 10.48 -11.51
CA GLY A 98 20.99 11.76 -11.03
C GLY A 98 21.58 12.15 -9.66
N VAL A 99 22.76 12.79 -9.68
CA VAL A 99 23.37 13.50 -8.54
C VAL A 99 23.73 12.62 -7.33
N GLY A 100 24.73 11.77 -7.52
CA GLY A 100 25.55 11.24 -6.44
C GLY A 100 26.89 11.99 -6.38
N SER A 101 26.89 13.25 -5.93
CA SER A 101 28.13 13.88 -5.49
C SER A 101 28.49 13.29 -4.12
N GLU A 102 29.35 12.27 -4.12
CA GLU A 102 30.14 11.87 -2.97
C GLU A 102 30.70 13.11 -2.25
N PRO A 103 30.64 13.20 -0.91
CA PRO A 103 31.42 14.19 -0.18
C PRO A 103 32.89 13.74 -0.20
N SER A 104 33.55 14.02 -1.32
CA SER A 104 35.01 14.08 -1.38
C SER A 104 35.45 15.14 -0.37
N PHE A 105 35.93 14.67 0.78
CA PHE A 105 36.61 15.47 1.79
C PHE A 105 37.92 16.01 1.18
N LYS A 106 37.79 17.07 0.37
CA LYS A 106 38.92 17.91 -0.03
C LYS A 106 39.21 18.84 1.14
N PRO A 107 40.48 19.04 1.52
CA PRO A 107 40.84 20.01 2.54
C PRO A 107 40.33 21.38 2.07
N GLU A 108 39.51 22.00 2.91
CA GLU A 108 38.91 23.32 2.68
C GLU A 108 39.98 24.30 2.22
N GLU A 109 39.92 24.69 0.94
CA GLU A 109 40.37 26.02 0.55
C GLU A 109 39.52 27.02 1.35
N PRO A 110 40.12 28.10 1.88
CA PRO A 110 39.39 29.07 2.68
C PRO A 110 38.32 29.70 1.81
N THR A 111 37.09 29.20 1.91
CA THR A 111 35.93 29.85 1.34
C THR A 111 35.92 31.26 1.91
N PRO A 112 35.77 32.30 1.08
CA PRO A 112 35.66 33.65 1.57
C PRO A 112 34.41 33.71 2.44
N LYS A 113 34.61 33.63 3.77
CA LYS A 113 33.58 33.96 4.73
C LYS A 113 33.23 35.41 4.44
N VAL A 114 32.05 35.62 3.86
CA VAL A 114 31.44 36.94 3.72
C VAL A 114 31.31 37.47 5.13
N THR A 115 32.32 38.23 5.55
CA THR A 115 32.24 39.02 6.76
C THR A 115 31.17 40.04 6.47
N GLN A 116 30.02 39.91 7.14
CA GLN A 116 28.99 40.93 7.08
C GLN A 116 29.65 42.20 7.62
N ARG A 117 30.09 43.06 6.70
CA ARG A 117 30.53 44.40 7.06
C ARG A 117 29.31 45.09 7.65
N PRO A 118 29.45 45.80 8.77
CA PRO A 118 28.35 46.57 9.32
C PRO A 118 27.85 47.52 8.22
N GLU A 119 26.61 47.33 7.77
CA GLU A 119 26.06 48.17 6.70
C GLU A 119 26.03 49.62 7.19
N VAL A 120 26.45 50.54 6.33
CA VAL A 120 26.33 51.98 6.57
C VAL A 120 24.91 52.40 6.16
N ILE A 121 24.35 53.43 6.79
CA ILE A 121 22.96 53.86 6.57
C ILE A 121 22.60 54.03 5.08
N ASP A 122 23.53 54.52 4.27
CA ASP A 122 23.32 54.72 2.84
C ASP A 122 23.22 53.40 2.05
N ASP A 123 23.99 52.39 2.43
CA ASP A 123 23.92 51.05 1.83
C ASP A 123 22.61 50.33 2.21
N TYR A 124 22.15 50.48 3.46
CA TYR A 124 20.87 49.95 3.90
C TYR A 124 19.70 50.57 3.13
N ILE A 125 19.67 51.89 2.94
CA ILE A 125 18.60 52.55 2.19
C ILE A 125 18.64 52.12 0.71
N ARG A 126 19.83 51.98 0.11
CA ARG A 126 19.97 51.45 -1.25
C ARG A 126 19.45 50.03 -1.37
N ASN A 127 19.86 49.13 -0.48
CA ASN A 127 19.45 47.73 -0.44
C ASN A 127 17.95 47.60 -0.17
N TYR A 128 17.39 48.41 0.72
CA TYR A 128 15.96 48.44 1.02
C TYR A 128 15.14 48.87 -0.20
N LEU A 129 15.48 50.01 -0.82
CA LEU A 129 14.76 50.50 -2.00
C LEU A 129 14.91 49.56 -3.20
N ALA A 130 16.09 48.95 -3.38
CA ALA A 130 16.32 47.95 -4.42
C ALA A 130 15.50 46.67 -4.18
N SER A 131 15.51 46.13 -2.96
CA SER A 131 14.77 44.91 -2.61
C SER A 131 13.25 45.06 -2.76
N LYS A 132 12.72 46.27 -2.52
CA LYS A 132 11.30 46.59 -2.74
C LYS A 132 10.98 47.04 -4.16
N GLY A 133 11.96 47.05 -5.08
CA GLY A 133 11.76 47.42 -6.48
C GLY A 133 11.51 48.92 -6.71
N MET A 134 11.84 49.78 -5.75
CA MET A 134 11.62 51.23 -5.81
C MET A 134 12.74 51.96 -6.57
N LEU A 135 12.97 51.58 -7.83
CA LEU A 135 14.14 52.02 -8.61
C LEU A 135 14.19 53.54 -8.89
N LYS A 136 13.04 54.19 -9.09
CA LYS A 136 12.98 55.65 -9.29
C LYS A 136 13.35 56.43 -8.03
N SER A 137 12.89 55.95 -6.88
CA SER A 137 13.22 56.54 -5.57
C SER A 137 14.68 56.30 -5.23
N LEU A 138 15.21 55.12 -5.58
CA LEU A 138 16.63 54.79 -5.44
C LEU A 138 17.51 55.76 -6.25
N ASP A 139 17.17 56.02 -7.51
CA ASP A 139 17.93 56.92 -8.39
C ASP A 139 17.90 58.38 -7.88
N THR A 140 16.74 58.85 -7.44
CA THR A 140 16.59 60.18 -6.84
C THR A 140 17.42 60.31 -5.56
N PHE A 141 17.32 59.32 -4.67
CA PHE A 141 18.09 59.26 -3.43
C PHE A 141 19.60 59.25 -3.69
N GLN A 142 20.08 58.45 -4.65
CA GLN A 142 21.50 58.39 -5.00
C GLN A 142 22.01 59.75 -5.48
N ASN A 143 21.27 60.42 -6.36
CA ASN A 143 21.65 61.74 -6.86
C ASN A 143 21.70 62.80 -5.74
N GLU A 144 20.69 62.85 -4.88
CA GLU A 144 20.66 63.76 -3.72
C GLU A 144 21.80 63.45 -2.72
N TRP A 145 22.05 62.17 -2.47
CA TRP A 145 23.09 61.72 -1.55
C TRP A 145 24.50 62.10 -2.03
N TYR A 146 24.80 61.89 -3.32
CA TYR A 146 26.07 62.31 -3.90
C TYR A 146 26.23 63.84 -3.92
N GLU A 147 25.14 64.59 -4.14
CA GLU A 147 25.16 66.06 -4.07
C GLU A 147 25.47 66.55 -2.65
N PHE A 148 24.89 65.92 -1.62
CA PHE A 148 25.14 66.25 -0.22
C PHE A 148 26.55 65.87 0.24
N GLN A 149 27.10 64.77 -0.29
CA GLN A 149 28.49 64.37 -0.06
C GLN A 149 29.49 65.38 -0.65
N GLN A 150 29.29 65.81 -1.90
CA GLN A 150 30.18 66.78 -2.58
C GLN A 150 30.13 68.17 -1.93
N LYS A 151 28.97 68.56 -1.38
CA LYS A 151 28.80 69.83 -0.67
C LYS A 151 29.29 69.78 0.78
N GLY A 152 29.79 68.64 1.26
CA GLY A 152 30.30 68.46 2.62
C GLY A 152 29.25 68.65 3.71
N LYS A 153 27.96 68.43 3.39
CA LYS A 153 26.83 68.60 4.32
C LYS A 153 26.50 67.36 5.14
N LEU A 154 27.13 66.23 4.82
CA LEU A 154 26.99 64.99 5.59
C LEU A 154 27.86 65.08 6.84
N SER A 155 27.24 64.88 8.00
CA SER A 155 27.95 64.77 9.26
C SER A 155 28.63 63.39 9.37
N PRO A 156 29.68 63.23 10.19
CA PRO A 156 30.26 61.91 10.48
C PRO A 156 29.27 60.96 11.17
N GLU A 157 28.16 61.48 11.71
CA GLU A 157 27.07 60.71 12.32
C GLU A 157 26.11 60.12 11.27
N ASP A 158 26.00 60.76 10.10
CA ASP A 158 25.24 60.25 8.93
C ASP A 158 25.98 59.10 8.20
N LEU A 159 27.25 58.88 8.54
CA LEU A 159 28.10 57.78 8.09
C LEU A 159 28.15 56.62 9.10
N THR A 160 27.29 56.64 10.11
CA THR A 160 27.27 55.61 11.14
C THR A 160 26.66 54.30 10.64
N ILE A 161 26.97 53.25 11.38
CA ILE A 161 26.52 51.88 11.13
C ILE A 161 25.02 51.80 11.40
N VAL A 162 24.30 51.09 10.54
CA VAL A 162 22.88 50.81 10.70
C VAL A 162 22.62 50.15 12.05
N PRO A 163 21.62 50.61 12.83
CA PRO A 163 21.33 50.00 14.12
C PRO A 163 21.04 48.50 13.99
N ASP A 164 21.72 47.69 14.81
CA ASP A 164 21.68 46.22 14.88
C ASP A 164 20.25 45.62 14.87
N VAL A 165 19.25 46.36 15.39
CA VAL A 165 17.83 45.96 15.35
C VAL A 165 17.29 45.76 13.93
N TYR A 166 17.69 46.60 12.96
CA TYR A 166 17.26 46.46 11.57
C TYR A 166 17.91 45.26 10.89
N GLN A 167 19.18 44.99 11.19
CA GLN A 167 19.89 43.81 10.69
C GLN A 167 19.23 42.53 11.22
N ARG A 168 18.92 42.46 12.52
CA ARG A 168 18.16 41.34 13.09
C ARG A 168 16.78 41.17 12.46
N ASN A 169 16.06 42.26 12.22
CA ASN A 169 14.74 42.19 11.57
C ASN A 169 14.82 41.67 10.13
N GLN A 170 15.88 42.05 9.40
CA GLN A 170 16.13 41.53 8.06
C GLN A 170 16.47 40.03 8.09
N GLU A 171 17.36 39.60 8.99
CA GLU A 171 17.69 38.18 9.18
C GLU A 171 16.47 37.34 9.54
N LEU A 172 15.59 37.88 10.40
CA LEU A 172 14.31 37.26 10.76
C LEU A 172 13.37 37.18 9.55
N ALA A 173 13.28 38.23 8.74
CA ALA A 173 12.46 38.25 7.53
C ALA A 173 12.95 37.21 6.50
N ASP A 174 14.27 37.12 6.28
CA ASP A 174 14.88 36.14 5.38
C ASP A 174 14.66 34.72 5.89
N SER A 175 14.77 34.51 7.20
CA SER A 175 14.48 33.22 7.86
C SER A 175 13.01 32.82 7.68
N LEU A 176 12.08 33.76 7.84
CA LEU A 176 10.65 33.51 7.61
C LEU A 176 10.36 33.19 6.14
N GLN A 177 11.01 33.88 5.21
CA GLN A 177 10.86 33.59 3.79
C GLN A 177 11.39 32.19 3.45
N LYS A 178 12.56 31.83 3.95
CA LYS A 178 13.13 30.49 3.78
C LYS A 178 12.19 29.42 4.34
N LEU A 179 11.71 29.61 5.56
CA LEU A 179 10.80 28.66 6.20
C LEU A 179 9.48 28.50 5.43
N ARG A 180 8.97 29.57 4.81
CA ARG A 180 7.78 29.49 3.94
C ARG A 180 8.03 28.65 2.69
N ILE A 181 9.21 28.79 2.07
CA ILE A 181 9.61 27.99 0.91
C ILE A 181 9.72 26.52 1.33
N ASP A 182 10.46 26.25 2.41
CA ASP A 182 10.65 24.89 2.93
C ASP A 182 9.30 24.21 3.23
N VAL A 183 8.35 24.92 3.85
CA VAL A 183 7.01 24.41 4.11
C VAL A 183 6.26 24.04 2.83
N GLU A 184 6.39 24.84 1.77
CA GLU A 184 5.75 24.54 0.49
C GLU A 184 6.39 23.33 -0.18
N ASP A 185 7.72 23.24 -0.17
CA ASP A 185 8.46 22.09 -0.70
C ASP A 185 8.09 20.80 0.03
N TYR A 186 7.97 20.84 1.37
CA TYR A 186 7.53 19.68 2.15
C TYR A 186 6.09 19.26 1.84
N LYS A 187 5.19 20.22 1.60
CA LYS A 187 3.81 19.90 1.18
C LYS A 187 3.79 19.23 -0.20
N ASP A 188 4.63 19.69 -1.12
CA ASP A 188 4.75 19.11 -2.45
C ASP A 188 5.31 17.69 -2.40
N ILE A 189 6.36 17.46 -1.60
CA ILE A 189 6.94 16.15 -1.39
C ILE A 189 5.91 15.21 -0.74
N ALA A 190 5.21 15.67 0.30
CA ALA A 190 4.17 14.88 0.97
C ALA A 190 3.02 14.53 0.01
N SER A 191 2.61 15.47 -0.84
CA SER A 191 1.56 15.24 -1.84
C SER A 191 2.00 14.21 -2.89
N LYS A 192 3.24 14.28 -3.37
CA LYS A 192 3.81 13.29 -4.29
C LYS A 192 3.91 11.91 -3.64
N ALA A 193 4.40 11.83 -2.40
CA ALA A 193 4.50 10.58 -1.64
C ALA A 193 3.13 9.95 -1.38
N ARG A 194 2.12 10.76 -1.06
CA ARG A 194 0.73 10.27 -0.91
C ARG A 194 0.19 9.70 -2.22
N ALA A 195 0.43 10.39 -3.33
CA ALA A 195 -0.02 9.91 -4.65
C ALA A 195 0.66 8.61 -5.08
N THR A 196 1.95 8.41 -4.78
CA THR A 196 2.65 7.15 -5.05
C THR A 196 2.16 6.03 -4.13
N TYR A 197 1.96 6.32 -2.84
CA TYR A 197 1.39 5.38 -1.88
C TYR A 197 0.00 4.88 -2.34
N ASP A 198 -0.89 5.79 -2.75
CA ASP A 198 -2.23 5.41 -3.22
C ASP A 198 -2.19 4.53 -4.48
N LYS A 199 -1.20 4.69 -5.35
CA LYS A 199 -1.00 3.83 -6.52
C LYS A 199 -0.55 2.42 -6.11
N LEU A 200 0.52 2.34 -5.31
CA LEU A 200 1.06 1.06 -4.84
C LEU A 200 0.03 0.28 -4.00
N ARG A 201 -0.75 0.99 -3.18
CA ARG A 201 -1.85 0.39 -2.42
C ARG A 201 -2.90 -0.23 -3.34
N LYS A 202 -3.33 0.48 -4.39
CA LYS A 202 -4.30 -0.04 -5.37
C LYS A 202 -3.76 -1.24 -6.13
N GLU A 203 -2.48 -1.21 -6.54
CA GLU A 203 -1.82 -2.34 -7.20
C GLU A 203 -1.75 -3.56 -6.28
N ARG A 204 -1.30 -3.38 -5.03
CA ARG A 204 -1.31 -4.43 -4.01
C ARG A 204 -2.71 -5.02 -3.83
N ASP A 205 -3.73 -4.17 -3.71
CA ASP A 205 -5.12 -4.62 -3.51
C ASP A 205 -5.64 -5.34 -4.77
N PHE A 206 -5.26 -4.89 -5.97
CA PHE A 206 -5.55 -5.56 -7.22
C PHE A 206 -4.93 -6.95 -7.28
N HIS A 207 -3.64 -7.09 -6.96
CA HIS A 207 -2.96 -8.39 -6.91
C HIS A 207 -3.57 -9.31 -5.86
N ARG A 208 -3.87 -8.80 -4.66
CA ARG A 208 -4.52 -9.58 -3.60
C ARG A 208 -5.89 -10.09 -4.03
N MET A 209 -6.72 -9.23 -4.64
CA MET A 209 -8.04 -9.64 -5.16
C MET A 209 -7.91 -10.62 -6.34
N HIS A 210 -6.96 -10.38 -7.25
CA HIS A 210 -6.75 -11.23 -8.42
C HIS A 210 -6.29 -12.63 -8.00
N HIS A 211 -5.31 -12.72 -7.10
CA HIS A 211 -4.86 -14.00 -6.54
C HIS A 211 -6.00 -14.75 -5.85
N LYS A 212 -6.80 -14.08 -5.00
CA LYS A 212 -7.98 -14.68 -4.36
C LYS A 212 -8.96 -15.26 -5.40
N ARG A 213 -9.23 -14.53 -6.50
CA ARG A 213 -10.09 -15.00 -7.59
C ARG A 213 -9.50 -16.24 -8.27
N VAL A 214 -8.22 -16.19 -8.65
CA VAL A 214 -7.54 -17.31 -9.32
C VAL A 214 -7.53 -18.56 -8.44
N VAL A 215 -7.32 -18.43 -7.13
CA VAL A 215 -7.38 -19.55 -6.19
C VAL A 215 -8.80 -20.15 -6.13
N GLN A 216 -9.85 -19.32 -6.12
CA GLN A 216 -11.23 -19.81 -6.19
C GLN A 216 -11.52 -20.58 -7.47
N GLU A 217 -11.07 -20.05 -8.62
CA GLU A 217 -11.23 -20.70 -9.93
C GLU A 217 -10.44 -22.01 -10.01
N LYS A 218 -9.18 -22.02 -9.55
CA LYS A 218 -8.35 -23.23 -9.41
C LYS A 218 -9.09 -24.29 -8.58
N ASN A 219 -9.61 -23.92 -7.41
CA ASN A 219 -10.30 -24.85 -6.52
C ASN A 219 -11.59 -25.42 -7.14
N LYS A 220 -12.32 -24.60 -7.90
CA LYS A 220 -13.49 -25.05 -8.67
C LYS A 220 -13.09 -26.08 -9.72
N LEU A 221 -12.06 -25.81 -10.51
CA LEU A 221 -11.57 -26.72 -11.54
C LEU A 221 -11.06 -28.04 -10.94
N ILE A 222 -10.33 -27.98 -9.82
CA ILE A 222 -9.89 -29.17 -9.09
C ILE A 222 -11.12 -30.02 -8.67
N GLY A 223 -12.18 -29.39 -8.20
CA GLY A 223 -13.43 -30.07 -7.85
C GLY A 223 -14.05 -30.78 -9.05
N ASP A 224 -14.13 -30.09 -10.20
CA ASP A 224 -14.69 -30.65 -11.42
C ASP A 224 -13.85 -31.81 -11.98
N ILE A 225 -12.51 -31.69 -11.94
CA ILE A 225 -11.58 -32.78 -12.30
C ILE A 225 -11.80 -34.00 -11.42
N LYS A 226 -11.93 -33.82 -10.10
CA LYS A 226 -12.19 -34.92 -9.16
C LYS A 226 -13.50 -35.64 -9.50
N ARG A 227 -14.59 -34.90 -9.71
CA ARG A 227 -15.89 -35.47 -10.11
C ARG A 227 -15.78 -36.25 -11.43
N LEU A 228 -15.08 -35.67 -12.41
CA LEU A 228 -14.89 -36.30 -13.72
C LEU A 228 -14.11 -37.60 -13.60
N LYS A 229 -13.03 -37.61 -12.81
CA LYS A 229 -12.24 -38.82 -12.53
C LYS A 229 -13.09 -39.91 -11.89
N THR A 230 -13.88 -39.59 -10.87
CA THR A 230 -14.81 -40.55 -10.24
C THR A 230 -15.81 -41.11 -11.26
N HIS A 231 -16.32 -40.28 -12.16
CA HIS A 231 -17.24 -40.72 -13.20
C HIS A 231 -16.56 -41.65 -14.23
N TYR A 232 -15.32 -41.37 -14.64
CA TYR A 232 -14.54 -42.26 -15.50
C TYR A 232 -14.23 -43.60 -14.83
N GLU A 233 -13.84 -43.59 -13.56
CA GLU A 233 -13.61 -44.81 -12.77
C GLU A 233 -14.90 -45.66 -12.69
N SER A 234 -16.08 -45.04 -12.67
CA SER A 234 -17.37 -45.75 -12.69
C SER A 234 -17.72 -46.41 -14.03
N TYR A 235 -17.21 -45.90 -15.15
CA TYR A 235 -17.43 -46.51 -16.46
C TYR A 235 -16.60 -47.77 -16.69
N GLU A 236 -15.43 -47.86 -16.06
CA GLU A 236 -14.52 -48.99 -16.18
C GLU A 236 -15.18 -50.37 -15.91
N PRO A 237 -15.90 -50.58 -14.78
CA PRO A 237 -16.59 -51.84 -14.54
C PRO A 237 -17.72 -52.08 -15.55
N THR A 238 -18.42 -51.03 -15.98
CA THR A 238 -19.52 -51.13 -16.95
C THR A 238 -19.01 -51.60 -18.32
N LEU A 239 -17.86 -51.06 -18.77
CA LEU A 239 -17.19 -51.47 -20.00
C LEU A 239 -16.70 -52.93 -19.92
N LYS A 240 -16.08 -53.32 -18.80
CA LYS A 240 -15.67 -54.71 -18.56
C LYS A 240 -16.85 -55.68 -18.61
N GLN A 241 -17.97 -55.32 -17.97
CA GLN A 241 -19.18 -56.15 -18.01
C GLN A 241 -19.74 -56.27 -19.43
N LEU A 242 -19.73 -55.18 -20.20
CA LEU A 242 -20.22 -55.20 -21.58
C LEU A 242 -19.31 -56.05 -22.48
N GLN A 243 -18.00 -55.94 -22.33
CA GLN A 243 -17.02 -56.78 -23.02
C GLN A 243 -17.24 -58.27 -22.68
N HIS A 244 -17.41 -58.58 -21.41
CA HIS A 244 -17.67 -59.96 -20.97
C HIS A 244 -18.97 -60.53 -21.58
N LYS A 245 -20.05 -59.74 -21.57
CA LYS A 245 -21.33 -60.13 -22.21
C LYS A 245 -21.16 -60.33 -23.72
N TYR A 246 -20.40 -59.48 -24.39
CA TYR A 246 -20.10 -59.63 -25.81
C TYR A 246 -19.33 -60.92 -26.10
N GLU A 247 -18.30 -61.24 -25.32
CA GLU A 247 -17.52 -62.47 -25.45
C GLU A 247 -18.39 -63.72 -25.26
N ILE A 248 -19.29 -63.73 -24.27
CA ILE A 248 -20.25 -64.82 -24.06
C ILE A 248 -21.19 -64.95 -25.26
N ALA A 249 -21.84 -63.87 -25.68
CA ALA A 249 -22.77 -63.87 -26.80
C ALA A 249 -22.10 -64.35 -28.11
N MET A 250 -20.83 -63.99 -28.32
CA MET A 250 -20.05 -64.47 -29.46
C MET A 250 -19.74 -65.96 -29.39
N LYS A 251 -19.41 -66.49 -28.20
CA LYS A 251 -19.22 -67.94 -27.98
C LYS A 251 -20.52 -68.71 -28.21
N GLU A 252 -21.63 -68.24 -27.66
CA GLU A 252 -22.96 -68.84 -27.86
C GLU A 252 -23.37 -68.82 -29.33
N LYS A 253 -23.20 -67.68 -30.03
CA LYS A 253 -23.45 -67.59 -31.47
C LYS A 253 -22.64 -68.62 -32.26
N MET A 254 -21.38 -68.83 -31.89
CA MET A 254 -20.52 -69.84 -32.53
C MET A 254 -21.04 -71.26 -32.27
N LEU A 255 -21.43 -71.58 -31.04
CA LEU A 255 -22.02 -72.88 -30.70
C LEU A 255 -23.31 -73.14 -31.47
N THR A 256 -24.24 -72.18 -31.48
CA THR A 256 -25.50 -72.28 -32.24
C THR A 256 -25.24 -72.46 -33.74
N LYS A 257 -24.21 -71.81 -34.29
CA LYS A 257 -23.82 -72.00 -35.69
C LYS A 257 -23.32 -73.43 -35.94
N LEU A 258 -22.47 -73.97 -35.07
CA LEU A 258 -21.98 -75.35 -35.18
C LEU A 258 -23.11 -76.37 -35.01
N GLU A 259 -24.05 -76.15 -34.10
CA GLU A 259 -25.24 -77.00 -33.93
C GLU A 259 -26.13 -76.98 -35.17
N LYS A 260 -26.37 -75.80 -35.75
CA LYS A 260 -27.09 -75.63 -37.00
C LYS A 260 -26.40 -76.38 -38.15
N ASP A 261 -25.08 -76.26 -38.26
CA ASP A 261 -24.29 -76.95 -39.29
C ASP A 261 -24.33 -78.47 -39.10
N ARG A 262 -24.29 -78.96 -37.85
CA ARG A 262 -24.44 -80.39 -37.51
C ARG A 262 -25.82 -80.93 -37.88
N LEU A 263 -26.88 -80.19 -37.54
CA LEU A 263 -28.25 -80.56 -37.88
C LEU A 263 -28.47 -80.52 -39.40
N ALA A 264 -27.95 -79.51 -40.09
CA ALA A 264 -27.99 -79.42 -41.55
C ALA A 264 -27.23 -80.60 -42.20
N GLY A 265 -26.06 -80.98 -41.66
CA GLY A 265 -25.34 -82.18 -42.08
C GLY A 265 -26.17 -83.46 -41.88
N LYS A 266 -26.81 -83.63 -40.71
CA LYS A 266 -27.67 -84.79 -40.44
C LYS A 266 -28.92 -84.85 -41.32
N VAL A 267 -29.51 -83.71 -41.66
CA VAL A 267 -30.63 -83.64 -42.62
C VAL A 267 -30.16 -83.98 -44.03
N ARG A 268 -28.96 -83.54 -44.43
CA ARG A 268 -28.37 -83.88 -45.74
C ARG A 268 -28.05 -85.37 -45.85
N ASP A 269 -27.52 -85.98 -44.80
CA ASP A 269 -27.16 -87.40 -44.77
C ASP A 269 -28.39 -88.32 -44.53
N GLY A 270 -29.40 -87.86 -43.80
CA GLY A 270 -30.67 -88.58 -43.59
C GLY A 270 -31.66 -88.42 -44.76
N GLY A 271 -31.55 -87.33 -45.52
CA GLY A 271 -32.40 -87.02 -46.68
C GLY A 271 -32.04 -87.79 -47.95
N THR A 272 -30.85 -88.40 -48.02
CA THR A 272 -30.44 -89.27 -49.15
C THR A 272 -30.88 -90.73 -48.99
N GLY A 273 -31.50 -91.09 -47.85
CA GLY A 273 -31.98 -92.45 -47.57
C GLY A 273 -33.47 -92.72 -47.85
N TRP A 274 -34.27 -91.71 -48.20
CA TRP A 274 -35.73 -91.82 -48.41
C TRP A 274 -36.14 -91.61 -49.86
N GLY A 275 -35.42 -92.22 -50.81
CA GLY A 275 -35.65 -92.03 -52.24
C GLY A 275 -35.38 -93.26 -53.13
N LYS A 276 -35.38 -94.48 -52.59
CA LYS A 276 -35.46 -95.73 -53.37
C LYS A 276 -36.29 -96.77 -52.62
N ARG A 277 -37.61 -96.74 -52.84
CA ARG A 277 -38.44 -97.95 -52.83
C ARG A 277 -39.69 -97.70 -53.68
N ASP A 278 -39.83 -98.58 -54.66
CA ASP A 278 -41.05 -99.05 -55.31
C ASP A 278 -41.72 -98.14 -56.35
N THR A 279 -41.29 -98.32 -57.61
CA THR A 279 -42.17 -98.65 -58.75
C THR A 279 -41.46 -99.66 -59.64
#